data_AF-A0A7K3ZJK6-F1
#
_entry.id   AF-A0A7K3ZJK6-F1
#
_cell.length_a   1.000
_cell.length_b   1.000
_cell.length_c   1.000
_cell.angle_alpha   90.00
_cell.angle_beta   90.00
_cell.angle_gamma   90.00
#
_symmetry.space_group_name_H-M   'P 1'
#
loop_
_entity.id
_entity.type
_entity.pdbx_description
1 polymer ?
#
loop_
_entity_poly.entity_id
_entity_poly.type
_entity_poly.pdbx_seq_one_letter_code
_entity_poly.pdbx_strand_id
1 'polypeptide(L)'
;MSSDDVLRETFSEVGRGFGYDNVNAEFAAFKEFKVRWQRSYKWADFKVSDYMMDAPREAVEALAGTLFSKISGKGEEPSYPREMRDYVTDPDFARFKQPIYLRRARNLTRDPRGEVRDLEESVGRLEDQGLLVRDPQVCLTWTKEPNVRRVGYCSVLMKVVAVSKIFDTEMIPEFVLDYVVYHEFCHLMLGFDPHGKGHGPEFRALGERYPRRKEAEDWLNRLCLYL
;
A
#
# COMPACT_ATOMS: atom_id res chain seq x y z
N MET A 1 -18.75 -23.61 5.37
CA MET A 1 -17.91 -23.55 4.16
C MET A 1 -16.61 -22.88 4.55
N SER A 2 -15.47 -23.35 4.05
CA SER A 2 -14.19 -22.68 4.30
C SER A 2 -14.08 -21.39 3.49
N SER A 3 -13.20 -20.47 3.88
CA SER A 3 -12.96 -19.24 3.10
C SER A 3 -12.46 -19.56 1.68
N ASP A 4 -11.67 -20.63 1.52
CA ASP A 4 -11.23 -21.11 0.19
C ASP A 4 -12.41 -21.60 -0.66
N ASP A 5 -13.41 -22.26 -0.06
CA ASP A 5 -14.63 -22.68 -0.79
C ASP A 5 -15.41 -21.45 -1.26
N VAL A 6 -15.59 -20.45 -0.39
CA VAL A 6 -16.28 -19.20 -0.74
C VAL A 6 -15.55 -18.48 -1.88
N LEU A 7 -14.22 -18.39 -1.82
CA LEU A 7 -13.41 -17.79 -2.89
C LEU A 7 -13.60 -18.51 -4.22
N ARG A 8 -13.47 -19.84 -4.21
CA ARG A 8 -13.57 -20.69 -5.41
C ARG A 8 -14.94 -20.62 -6.05
N GLU A 9 -16.00 -20.78 -5.26
CA GLU A 9 -17.38 -20.72 -5.73
C GLU A 9 -17.70 -19.34 -6.31
N THR A 10 -17.32 -18.28 -5.60
CA THR A 10 -17.56 -16.90 -6.03
C THR A 10 -16.84 -16.58 -7.35
N PHE A 11 -15.55 -16.88 -7.46
CA PHE A 11 -14.80 -16.66 -8.70
C PHE A 11 -15.36 -17.49 -9.87
N SER A 12 -15.82 -18.71 -9.60
CA SER A 12 -16.44 -19.58 -10.61
C SER A 12 -17.81 -19.10 -11.07
N GLU A 13 -18.63 -18.58 -10.17
CA GLU A 13 -19.91 -17.96 -10.51
C GLU A 13 -19.73 -16.70 -11.35
N VAL A 14 -18.88 -15.78 -10.91
CA VAL A 14 -18.62 -14.53 -11.63
C VAL A 14 -17.98 -14.84 -12.99
N GLY A 15 -16.97 -15.70 -13.03
CA GLY A 15 -16.26 -16.03 -14.28
C GLY A 15 -17.16 -16.67 -15.35
N ARG A 16 -18.16 -17.48 -14.95
CA ARG A 16 -19.18 -17.99 -15.88
C ARG A 16 -19.97 -16.87 -16.55
N GLY A 17 -20.29 -15.80 -15.83
CA GLY A 17 -20.92 -14.59 -16.39
C GLY A 17 -20.05 -13.88 -17.44
N PHE A 18 -18.73 -14.09 -17.40
CA PHE A 18 -17.77 -13.56 -18.38
C PHE A 18 -17.37 -14.58 -19.46
N GLY A 19 -17.96 -15.78 -19.47
CA GLY A 19 -17.72 -16.82 -20.48
C GLY A 19 -16.54 -17.76 -20.20
N TYR A 20 -16.07 -17.83 -18.95
CA TYR A 20 -15.07 -18.82 -18.52
C TYR A 20 -15.77 -20.09 -18.02
N ASP A 21 -15.33 -21.24 -18.52
CA ASP A 21 -15.87 -22.56 -18.15
C ASP A 21 -15.16 -23.12 -16.90
N ASN A 22 -13.84 -22.93 -16.82
CA ASN A 22 -12.99 -23.47 -15.76
C ASN A 22 -12.27 -22.34 -15.02
N VAL A 23 -12.79 -21.97 -13.86
CA VAL A 23 -12.15 -20.96 -13.01
C VAL A 23 -11.66 -21.63 -11.74
N ASN A 24 -10.41 -21.35 -11.39
CA ASN A 24 -9.86 -21.74 -10.11
C ASN A 24 -9.30 -20.49 -9.41
N ALA A 25 -9.48 -20.46 -8.09
CA ALA A 25 -9.00 -19.39 -7.24
C ALA A 25 -8.51 -19.99 -5.92
N GLU A 26 -7.38 -19.49 -5.43
CA GLU A 26 -6.83 -19.88 -4.14
C GLU A 26 -6.26 -18.67 -3.42
N PHE A 27 -6.29 -18.71 -2.08
CA PHE A 27 -5.52 -17.75 -1.30
C PHE A 27 -4.03 -18.08 -1.35
N ALA A 28 -3.22 -17.05 -1.50
CA ALA A 28 -1.78 -17.14 -1.49
C ALA A 28 -1.18 -16.09 -0.55
N ALA A 29 -0.15 -16.49 0.18
CA ALA A 29 0.59 -15.61 1.08
C ALA A 29 1.45 -14.63 0.28
N PHE A 30 0.97 -13.40 0.10
CA PHE A 30 1.72 -12.31 -0.49
C PHE A 30 2.11 -11.26 0.55
N LYS A 31 3.27 -10.62 0.37
CA LYS A 31 3.64 -9.45 1.17
C LYS A 31 2.64 -8.31 0.92
N GLU A 32 2.51 -7.90 -0.34
CA GLU A 32 1.61 -6.83 -0.78
C GLU A 32 0.19 -7.36 -1.04
N PHE A 33 -0.82 -6.51 -0.86
CA PHE A 33 -2.18 -6.80 -1.34
C PHE A 33 -2.17 -6.85 -2.86
N LYS A 34 -2.27 -8.05 -3.43
CA LYS A 34 -2.27 -8.24 -4.89
C LYS A 34 -2.99 -9.51 -5.29
N VAL A 35 -3.36 -9.54 -6.57
CA VAL A 35 -3.84 -10.75 -7.23
C VAL A 35 -2.90 -11.05 -8.40
N ARG A 36 -2.55 -12.32 -8.56
CA ARG A 36 -1.89 -12.83 -9.77
C ARG A 36 -2.87 -13.73 -10.49
N TRP A 37 -2.85 -13.69 -11.81
CA TRP A 37 -3.70 -14.57 -12.59
C TRP A 37 -2.99 -15.09 -13.83
N GLN A 38 -3.47 -16.23 -14.31
CA GLN A 38 -3.19 -16.78 -15.64
C GLN A 38 -4.52 -17.08 -16.31
N ARG A 39 -4.60 -16.92 -17.62
CA ARG A 39 -5.83 -17.21 -18.36
C ARG A 39 -5.54 -17.70 -19.76
N SER A 40 -6.52 -18.42 -20.30
CA SER A 40 -6.68 -18.68 -21.72
C SER A 40 -8.11 -18.31 -22.13
N TYR A 41 -8.59 -18.85 -23.24
CA TYR A 41 -9.92 -18.55 -23.76
C TYR A 41 -11.04 -18.93 -22.78
N LYS A 42 -11.05 -20.16 -22.27
CA LYS A 42 -12.15 -20.73 -21.44
C LYS A 42 -11.75 -21.05 -20.00
N TRP A 43 -10.50 -20.77 -19.61
CA TRP A 43 -10.04 -21.01 -18.24
C TRP A 43 -9.27 -19.84 -17.66
N ALA A 44 -9.36 -19.69 -16.34
CA ALA A 44 -8.61 -18.70 -15.58
C ALA A 44 -8.22 -19.23 -14.19
N ASP A 45 -6.98 -19.01 -13.81
CA ASP A 45 -6.44 -19.35 -12.49
C ASP A 45 -6.05 -18.06 -11.75
N PHE A 46 -6.49 -17.92 -10.51
CA PHE A 46 -6.21 -16.77 -9.66
C PHE A 46 -5.50 -17.18 -8.38
N LYS A 47 -4.47 -16.42 -8.02
CA LYS A 47 -3.87 -16.41 -6.69
C LYS A 47 -4.20 -15.08 -6.05
N VAL A 48 -5.11 -15.09 -5.08
CA VAL A 48 -5.60 -13.90 -4.37
C VAL A 48 -4.83 -13.76 -3.07
N SER A 49 -4.45 -12.53 -2.70
CA SER A 49 -3.82 -12.31 -1.39
C SER A 49 -4.72 -12.83 -0.27
N ASP A 50 -4.15 -13.59 0.65
CA ASP A 50 -4.83 -14.12 1.84
C ASP A 50 -5.33 -13.03 2.83
N TYR A 51 -5.03 -11.76 2.57
CA TYR A 51 -5.70 -10.64 3.23
C TYR A 51 -7.21 -10.58 2.93
N MET A 52 -7.69 -11.27 1.90
CA MET A 52 -9.11 -11.42 1.57
C MET A 52 -9.78 -12.64 2.25
N MET A 53 -9.06 -13.42 3.07
CA MET A 53 -9.58 -14.66 3.66
C MET A 53 -10.75 -14.44 4.62
N ASP A 54 -10.79 -13.27 5.26
CA ASP A 54 -11.86 -12.85 6.18
C ASP A 54 -12.84 -11.87 5.51
N ALA A 55 -12.74 -11.69 4.19
CA ALA A 55 -13.60 -10.76 3.46
C ALA A 55 -15.03 -11.31 3.38
N PRO A 56 -16.05 -10.44 3.52
CA PRO A 56 -17.43 -10.83 3.23
C PRO A 56 -17.56 -11.21 1.75
N ARG A 57 -18.53 -12.09 1.45
CA ARG A 57 -18.72 -12.65 0.11
C ARG A 57 -18.88 -11.55 -0.95
N GLU A 58 -19.57 -10.48 -0.61
CA GLU A 58 -19.83 -9.32 -1.47
C GLU A 58 -18.53 -8.60 -1.87
N ALA A 59 -17.54 -8.52 -0.97
CA ALA A 59 -16.23 -7.97 -1.28
C ALA A 59 -15.41 -8.89 -2.20
N VAL A 60 -15.55 -10.21 -2.02
CA VAL A 60 -14.94 -11.22 -2.91
C VAL A 60 -15.57 -11.17 -4.30
N GLU A 61 -16.89 -11.05 -4.40
CA GLU A 61 -17.64 -10.86 -5.65
C GLU A 61 -17.21 -9.59 -6.36
N ALA A 62 -17.14 -8.47 -5.63
CA ALA A 62 -16.66 -7.20 -6.14
C ALA A 62 -15.24 -7.31 -6.72
N LEU A 63 -14.33 -7.94 -5.99
CA LEU A 63 -12.97 -8.20 -6.48
C LEU A 63 -12.97 -9.05 -7.75
N ALA A 64 -13.71 -10.16 -7.76
CA ALA A 64 -13.80 -11.05 -8.92
C ALA A 64 -14.35 -10.30 -10.14
N GLY A 65 -15.43 -9.54 -9.99
CA GLY A 65 -16.04 -8.75 -11.06
C GLY A 65 -15.06 -7.74 -11.68
N THR A 66 -14.33 -7.00 -10.84
CA THR A 66 -13.28 -6.08 -11.30
C THR A 66 -12.18 -6.81 -12.09
N LEU A 67 -11.71 -7.95 -11.58
CA LEU A 67 -10.67 -8.73 -12.25
C LEU A 67 -11.15 -9.28 -13.59
N PHE A 68 -12.36 -9.86 -13.66
CA PHE A 68 -12.90 -10.42 -14.90
C PHE A 68 -13.20 -9.35 -15.95
N SER A 69 -13.68 -8.18 -15.55
CA SER A 69 -13.83 -7.02 -16.45
C SER A 69 -12.47 -6.59 -17.01
N LYS A 70 -11.45 -6.46 -16.14
CA LYS A 70 -10.09 -6.07 -16.52
C LYS A 70 -9.44 -7.07 -17.49
N ILE A 71 -9.52 -8.37 -17.22
CA ILE A 71 -8.88 -9.38 -18.08
C ILE A 71 -9.60 -9.57 -19.41
N SER A 72 -10.90 -9.25 -19.48
CA SER A 72 -11.72 -9.35 -20.69
C SER A 72 -11.61 -8.13 -21.61
N GLY A 73 -10.92 -7.06 -21.19
CA GLY A 73 -10.81 -5.80 -21.95
C GLY A 73 -12.15 -5.08 -22.11
N LYS A 74 -13.17 -5.46 -21.34
CA LYS A 74 -14.51 -4.88 -21.35
C LYS A 74 -14.68 -4.03 -20.09
N GLY A 75 -14.38 -2.73 -20.16
CA GLY A 75 -14.61 -1.80 -19.06
C GLY A 75 -13.82 -0.51 -19.18
N GLU A 76 -14.39 0.58 -18.69
CA GLU A 76 -13.64 1.79 -18.31
C GLU A 76 -12.59 1.45 -17.25
N GLU A 77 -11.65 2.37 -17.00
CA GLU A 77 -10.56 2.21 -16.02
C GLU A 77 -11.14 1.73 -14.67
N PRO A 78 -10.98 0.44 -14.28
CA PRO A 78 -11.82 -0.14 -13.26
C PRO A 78 -11.55 0.48 -11.88
N SER A 79 -12.51 1.21 -11.33
CA SER A 79 -12.54 1.52 -9.90
C SER A 79 -13.05 0.28 -9.16
N TYR A 80 -12.45 -0.05 -8.01
CA TYR A 80 -12.98 -1.12 -7.17
C TYR A 80 -14.38 -0.74 -6.65
N PRO A 81 -15.37 -1.65 -6.68
CA PRO A 81 -16.69 -1.43 -6.11
C PRO A 81 -16.62 -1.10 -4.62
N ARG A 82 -17.71 -0.53 -4.11
CA ARG A 82 -17.81 -0.03 -2.73
C ARG A 82 -17.51 -1.11 -1.71
N GLU A 83 -18.03 -2.31 -1.90
CA GLU A 83 -17.90 -3.44 -0.99
C GLU A 83 -16.42 -3.83 -0.78
N MET A 84 -15.66 -3.80 -1.87
CA MET A 84 -14.23 -4.07 -1.84
C MET A 84 -13.45 -2.92 -1.18
N ARG A 85 -13.82 -1.68 -1.49
CA ARG A 85 -13.20 -0.48 -0.89
C ARG A 85 -13.45 -0.40 0.61
N ASP A 86 -14.69 -0.59 1.03
CA ASP A 86 -15.10 -0.57 2.43
C ASP A 86 -14.33 -1.64 3.21
N TYR A 87 -14.20 -2.87 2.68
CA TYR A 87 -13.40 -3.92 3.32
C TYR A 87 -11.93 -3.56 3.52
N VAL A 88 -11.23 -3.06 2.49
CA VAL A 88 -9.77 -2.79 2.59
C VAL A 88 -9.45 -1.48 3.30
N THR A 89 -10.42 -0.58 3.43
CA THR A 89 -10.26 0.69 4.14
C THR A 89 -10.81 0.67 5.57
N ASP A 90 -11.43 -0.44 5.99
CA ASP A 90 -11.91 -0.63 7.35
C ASP A 90 -10.73 -0.52 8.35
N PRO A 91 -10.86 0.23 9.46
CA PRO A 91 -9.83 0.33 10.49
C PRO A 91 -9.38 -1.02 11.06
N ASP A 92 -10.27 -2.02 11.10
CA ASP A 92 -9.96 -3.38 11.55
C ASP A 92 -9.11 -4.13 10.52
N PHE A 93 -9.21 -3.81 9.23
CA PHE A 93 -8.36 -4.39 8.19
C PHE A 93 -6.88 -4.12 8.51
N ALA A 94 -6.51 -2.85 8.70
CA ALA A 94 -5.13 -2.50 9.07
C ALA A 94 -4.74 -3.14 10.42
N ARG A 95 -5.63 -3.07 11.43
CA ARG A 95 -5.39 -3.65 12.77
C ARG A 95 -5.00 -5.13 12.71
N PHE A 96 -5.70 -5.92 11.90
CA PHE A 96 -5.48 -7.36 11.83
C PHE A 96 -4.43 -7.78 10.78
N LYS A 97 -4.31 -7.06 9.67
CA LYS A 97 -3.43 -7.45 8.55
C LYS A 97 -2.03 -6.85 8.63
N GLN A 98 -1.85 -5.70 9.30
CA GLN A 98 -0.53 -5.06 9.45
C GLN A 98 0.51 -5.97 10.13
N PRO A 99 0.22 -6.71 11.22
CA PRO A 99 1.22 -7.60 11.82
C PRO A 99 1.68 -8.73 10.87
N ILE A 100 0.79 -9.20 9.99
CA ILE A 100 1.10 -10.20 8.96
C ILE A 100 2.02 -9.59 7.90
N TYR A 101 1.70 -8.38 7.43
CA TYR A 101 2.53 -7.61 6.50
C TYR A 101 3.95 -7.42 7.04
N LEU A 102 4.08 -6.92 8.28
CA LEU A 102 5.38 -6.66 8.93
C LEU A 102 6.19 -7.95 9.10
N ARG A 103 5.55 -9.09 9.39
CA ARG A 103 6.21 -10.40 9.45
C ARG A 103 6.78 -10.82 8.10
N ARG A 104 6.07 -10.53 7.01
CA ARG A 104 6.49 -10.84 5.62
C ARG A 104 7.52 -9.85 5.09
N ALA A 105 7.53 -8.62 5.60
CA ALA A 105 8.49 -7.58 5.24
C ALA A 105 9.86 -7.80 5.92
N ARG A 106 10.68 -8.68 5.33
CA ARG A 106 11.97 -9.11 5.93
C ARG A 106 13.00 -7.99 6.09
N ASN A 107 12.92 -6.93 5.27
CA ASN A 107 13.84 -5.80 5.27
C ASN A 107 13.42 -4.64 6.20
N LEU A 108 12.45 -4.82 7.09
CA LEU A 108 12.02 -3.78 8.04
C LEU A 108 12.53 -4.06 9.44
N THR A 109 13.01 -3.03 10.13
CA THR A 109 13.41 -3.10 11.55
C THR A 109 12.19 -3.28 12.45
N ARG A 110 11.04 -2.71 12.05
CA ARG A 110 9.79 -2.59 12.83
C ARG A 110 9.96 -1.70 14.06
N ASP A 111 10.90 -0.78 13.98
CA ASP A 111 11.24 0.18 15.02
C ASP A 111 11.45 1.55 14.36
N PRO A 112 10.82 2.63 14.86
CA PRO A 112 11.09 3.98 14.40
C PRO A 112 12.45 4.51 14.85
N ARG A 113 13.11 3.88 15.83
CA ARG A 113 14.45 4.25 16.29
C ARG A 113 15.53 3.60 15.43
N GLY A 114 16.33 4.45 14.80
CA GLY A 114 17.57 4.10 14.14
C GLY A 114 18.75 4.13 15.12
N GLU A 115 19.95 4.00 14.57
CA GLU A 115 21.21 4.14 15.30
C GLU A 115 21.51 5.59 15.66
N VAL A 116 21.07 6.54 14.83
CA VAL A 116 21.35 7.99 14.98
C VAL A 116 20.06 8.79 15.13
N ARG A 117 18.95 8.37 14.49
CA ARG A 117 17.71 9.15 14.42
C ARG A 117 16.47 8.38 14.84
N ASP A 118 15.49 9.09 15.37
CA ASP A 118 14.15 8.55 15.63
C ASP A 118 13.14 9.14 14.62
N LEU A 119 12.43 8.28 13.88
CA LEU A 119 11.37 8.71 12.96
C LEU A 119 10.21 9.38 13.71
N GLU A 120 10.00 9.08 15.00
CA GLU A 120 8.99 9.75 15.81
C GLU A 120 9.33 11.22 16.07
N GLU A 121 10.61 11.59 16.13
CA GLU A 121 11.05 12.99 16.25
C GLU A 121 10.72 13.76 14.97
N SER A 122 10.94 13.13 13.81
CA SER A 122 10.55 13.68 12.51
C SER A 122 9.04 13.92 12.42
N VAL A 123 8.24 12.94 12.85
CA VAL A 123 6.79 13.08 12.92
C VAL A 123 6.38 14.20 13.88
N GLY A 124 6.99 14.31 15.06
CA GLY A 124 6.72 15.39 16.00
C GLY A 124 6.97 16.78 15.39
N ARG A 125 8.09 16.97 14.68
CA ARG A 125 8.37 18.22 13.96
C ARG A 125 7.35 18.54 12.87
N LEU A 126 6.80 17.52 12.20
CA LEU A 126 5.74 17.69 11.19
C LEU A 126 4.39 18.03 11.81
N GLU A 127 4.07 17.47 12.98
CA GLU A 127 2.89 17.82 13.78
C GLU A 127 2.96 19.27 14.28
N ASP A 128 4.11 19.69 14.81
CA ASP A 128 4.34 21.07 15.27
C ASP A 128 4.17 22.11 14.14
N GLN A 129 4.43 21.71 12.89
CA GLN A 129 4.21 22.52 11.69
C GLN A 129 2.75 22.47 11.18
N GLY A 130 1.86 21.69 11.81
CA GLY A 130 0.48 21.51 11.38
C GLY A 130 0.34 20.77 10.05
N LEU A 131 1.36 20.01 9.65
CA LEU A 131 1.37 19.27 8.38
C LEU A 131 0.74 17.88 8.51
N LEU A 132 0.73 17.33 9.71
CA LEU A 132 0.35 15.95 9.99
C LEU A 132 -0.54 15.87 11.24
N VAL A 133 -1.44 14.89 11.24
CA VAL A 133 -2.18 14.45 12.42
C VAL A 133 -1.81 13.00 12.68
N ARG A 134 -1.34 12.68 13.90
CA ARG A 134 -0.90 11.32 14.22
C ARG A 134 -2.05 10.33 14.19
N ASP A 135 -1.83 9.24 13.45
CA ASP A 135 -2.66 8.05 13.44
C ASP A 135 -1.94 6.95 14.21
N PRO A 136 -2.45 6.51 15.37
CA PRO A 136 -1.79 5.52 16.22
C PRO A 136 -1.71 4.12 15.58
N GLN A 137 -2.44 3.88 14.48
CA GLN A 137 -2.32 2.63 13.73
C GLN A 137 -1.14 2.63 12.76
N VAL A 138 -0.48 3.78 12.52
CA VAL A 138 0.65 3.86 11.60
C VAL A 138 1.89 3.25 12.24
N CYS A 139 2.45 2.24 11.58
CA CYS A 139 3.75 1.69 11.94
C CYS A 139 4.85 2.44 11.18
N LEU A 140 5.66 3.20 11.93
CA LEU A 140 6.89 3.81 11.44
C LEU A 140 8.06 2.85 11.61
N THR A 141 8.90 2.76 10.59
CA THR A 141 10.02 1.82 10.63
C THR A 141 11.15 2.22 9.69
N TRP A 142 12.37 1.86 10.08
CA TRP A 142 13.51 1.86 9.17
C TRP A 142 13.54 0.60 8.29
N THR A 143 14.19 0.70 7.13
CA THR A 143 14.73 -0.48 6.46
C THR A 143 15.97 -0.97 7.20
N LYS A 144 16.28 -2.27 7.11
CA LYS A 144 17.50 -2.84 7.70
C LYS A 144 18.74 -2.44 6.92
N GLU A 145 18.63 -2.53 5.59
CA GLU A 145 19.71 -2.18 4.67
C GLU A 145 19.43 -0.83 4.00
N PRO A 146 20.49 -0.05 3.67
CA PRO A 146 20.34 1.15 2.85
C PRO A 146 19.75 0.83 1.49
N ASN A 147 18.81 1.68 1.03
CA ASN A 147 18.25 1.63 -0.31
C ASN A 147 18.24 3.03 -0.92
N VAL A 148 18.98 3.21 -2.02
CA VAL A 148 19.08 4.47 -2.76
C VAL A 148 18.03 4.60 -3.86
N ARG A 149 17.48 3.47 -4.34
CA ARG A 149 16.50 3.46 -5.44
C ARG A 149 15.07 3.69 -4.96
N ARG A 150 14.82 3.46 -3.68
CA ARG A 150 13.54 3.68 -3.01
C ARG A 150 13.81 4.09 -1.59
N VAL A 151 13.84 5.41 -1.37
CA VAL A 151 14.25 6.00 -0.09
C VAL A 151 13.16 6.10 0.96
N GLY A 152 11.91 6.15 0.52
CA GLY A 152 10.73 6.04 1.35
C GLY A 152 9.73 5.08 0.70
N TYR A 153 8.87 4.47 1.50
CA TYR A 153 7.64 3.91 0.98
C TYR A 153 6.53 3.77 2.01
N CYS A 154 5.31 3.91 1.51
CA CYS A 154 4.09 3.70 2.24
C CYS A 154 3.33 2.46 1.74
N SER A 155 2.86 1.63 2.67
CA SER A 155 1.77 0.69 2.42
C SER A 155 0.50 1.28 3.03
N VAL A 156 -0.33 1.89 2.21
CA VAL A 156 -1.55 2.58 2.66
C VAL A 156 -2.52 1.64 3.37
N LEU A 157 -2.83 0.49 2.76
CA LEU A 157 -3.76 -0.50 3.32
C LEU A 157 -3.27 -1.07 4.66
N MET A 158 -1.95 -1.16 4.84
CA MET A 158 -1.34 -1.72 6.04
C MET A 158 -0.93 -0.63 7.03
N LYS A 159 -1.13 0.64 6.71
CA LYS A 159 -0.65 1.80 7.48
C LYS A 159 0.82 1.67 7.91
N VAL A 160 1.71 1.32 6.98
CA VAL A 160 3.16 1.21 7.25
C VAL A 160 3.89 2.28 6.47
N VAL A 161 4.68 3.10 7.15
CA VAL A 161 5.62 4.05 6.56
C VAL A 161 7.03 3.58 6.86
N ALA A 162 7.80 3.34 5.80
CA ALA A 162 9.15 2.84 5.90
C ALA A 162 10.14 3.82 5.26
N VAL A 163 11.20 4.15 6.00
CA VAL A 163 12.28 5.03 5.52
C VAL A 163 13.57 4.24 5.40
N SER A 164 14.32 4.51 4.33
CA SER A 164 15.59 3.87 4.06
C SER A 164 16.64 4.20 5.13
N LYS A 165 17.40 3.20 5.60
CA LYS A 165 18.51 3.38 6.57
C LYS A 165 19.53 4.45 6.14
N ILE A 166 19.58 4.81 4.86
CA ILE A 166 20.49 5.87 4.38
C ILE A 166 20.24 7.24 5.06
N PHE A 167 19.04 7.49 5.60
CA PHE A 167 18.74 8.73 6.33
C PHE A 167 19.07 8.68 7.81
N ASP A 168 19.47 7.52 8.34
CA ASP A 168 19.86 7.32 9.73
C ASP A 168 21.33 7.75 9.95
N THR A 169 21.58 9.04 9.76
CA THR A 169 22.91 9.66 9.86
C THR A 169 22.79 11.17 10.06
N GLU A 170 23.77 11.77 10.74
CA GLU A 170 23.86 13.23 10.92
C GLU A 170 24.20 13.96 9.61
N MET A 171 24.76 13.26 8.61
CA MET A 171 25.22 13.86 7.36
C MET A 171 24.09 14.35 6.45
N ILE A 172 22.90 13.76 6.56
CA ILE A 172 21.72 14.19 5.80
C ILE A 172 20.96 15.19 6.65
N PRO A 173 20.71 16.44 6.24
CA PRO A 173 19.98 17.40 7.06
C PRO A 173 18.59 16.89 7.49
N GLU A 174 18.15 17.22 8.71
CA GLU A 174 16.87 16.74 9.26
C GLU A 174 15.67 17.10 8.39
N PHE A 175 15.64 18.32 7.83
CA PHE A 175 14.54 18.75 6.97
C PHE A 175 14.40 17.90 5.69
N VAL A 176 15.44 17.19 5.27
CA VAL A 176 15.37 16.25 4.14
C VAL A 176 14.72 14.95 4.59
N LEU A 177 15.08 14.44 5.77
CA LEU A 177 14.40 13.29 6.39
C LEU A 177 12.91 13.61 6.63
N ASP A 178 12.62 14.78 7.20
CA ASP A 178 11.25 15.23 7.44
C ASP A 178 10.44 15.32 6.15
N TYR A 179 11.07 15.76 5.06
CA TYR A 179 10.42 15.74 3.75
C TYR A 179 10.08 14.32 3.26
N VAL A 180 11.03 13.38 3.40
CA VAL A 180 10.80 11.96 3.02
C VAL A 180 9.68 11.36 3.85
N VAL A 181 9.70 11.56 5.17
CA VAL A 181 8.63 11.09 6.07
C VAL A 181 7.29 11.72 5.66
N TYR A 182 7.25 13.04 5.46
CA TYR A 182 6.04 13.75 5.04
C TYR A 182 5.50 13.23 3.71
N HIS A 183 6.35 12.98 2.71
CA HIS A 183 5.96 12.42 1.43
C HIS A 183 5.21 11.09 1.58
N GLU A 184 5.72 10.19 2.43
CA GLU A 184 5.06 8.91 2.68
C GLU A 184 3.74 9.06 3.46
N PHE A 185 3.65 10.04 4.36
CA PHE A 185 2.40 10.38 5.02
C PHE A 185 1.38 11.02 4.07
N CYS A 186 1.80 11.74 3.03
CA CYS A 186 0.88 12.22 1.99
C CYS A 186 0.14 11.05 1.32
N HIS A 187 0.82 9.91 1.09
CA HIS A 187 0.14 8.71 0.62
C HIS A 187 -0.90 8.16 1.61
N LEU A 188 -0.62 8.22 2.92
CA LEU A 188 -1.59 7.84 3.96
C LEU A 188 -2.79 8.79 4.01
N MET A 189 -2.56 10.10 3.94
CA MET A 189 -3.59 11.12 4.04
C MET A 189 -4.59 11.07 2.87
N LEU A 190 -4.13 10.74 1.67
CA LEU A 190 -5.02 10.51 0.52
C LEU A 190 -5.78 9.19 0.63
N GLY A 191 -5.25 8.24 1.40
CA GLY A 191 -5.86 6.93 1.57
C GLY A 191 -5.75 6.06 0.32
N PHE A 192 -6.58 5.02 0.30
CA PHE A 192 -6.54 4.01 -0.76
C PHE A 192 -7.03 4.60 -2.08
N ASP A 193 -6.13 4.70 -3.06
CA ASP A 193 -6.47 5.04 -4.44
C ASP A 193 -6.77 3.78 -5.27
N PRO A 194 -8.04 3.51 -5.62
CA PRO A 194 -8.41 2.34 -6.41
C PRO A 194 -7.90 2.41 -7.86
N HIS A 195 -7.49 3.58 -8.35
CA HIS A 195 -6.99 3.79 -9.72
C HIS A 195 -5.46 3.69 -9.82
N GLY A 196 -4.74 3.72 -8.69
CA GLY A 196 -3.29 3.58 -8.65
C GLY A 196 -2.51 4.78 -9.22
N LYS A 197 -3.13 5.96 -9.31
CA LYS A 197 -2.52 7.23 -9.73
C LYS A 197 -1.90 7.92 -8.50
N GLY A 198 -0.93 7.25 -7.88
CA GLY A 198 -0.37 7.61 -6.56
C GLY A 198 0.11 9.07 -6.36
N HIS A 199 0.39 9.81 -7.44
CA HIS A 199 0.86 11.21 -7.42
C HIS A 199 -0.07 12.16 -8.20
N GLY A 200 -1.39 12.04 -7.99
CA GLY A 200 -2.42 12.90 -8.58
C GLY A 200 -2.35 14.38 -8.16
N PRO A 201 -3.28 15.25 -8.64
CA PRO A 201 -3.34 16.66 -8.24
C PRO A 201 -3.44 16.87 -6.73
N GLU A 202 -4.20 16.05 -6.00
CA GLU A 202 -4.34 16.14 -4.55
C GLU A 202 -3.04 15.83 -3.83
N PHE A 203 -2.28 14.82 -4.29
CA PHE A 203 -0.95 14.53 -3.77
C PHE A 203 -0.01 15.71 -3.94
N ARG A 204 0.00 16.31 -5.14
CA ARG A 204 0.81 17.50 -5.43
C ARG A 204 0.43 18.65 -4.51
N ALA A 205 -0.86 18.92 -4.33
CA ALA A 205 -1.35 19.96 -3.43
C ALA A 205 -0.93 19.74 -1.97
N LEU A 206 -0.95 18.49 -1.47
CA LEU A 206 -0.40 18.16 -0.16
C LEU A 206 1.11 18.40 -0.11
N GLY A 207 1.85 17.91 -1.12
CA GLY A 207 3.29 18.10 -1.23
C GLY A 207 3.70 19.56 -1.09
N GLU A 208 3.02 20.49 -1.78
CA GLU A 208 3.31 21.94 -1.73
C GLU A 208 3.18 22.56 -0.33
N ARG A 209 2.52 21.89 0.62
CA ARG A 209 2.41 22.39 2.00
C ARG A 209 3.72 22.30 2.76
N TYR A 210 4.65 21.43 2.35
CA TYR A 210 5.94 21.29 3.03
C TYR A 210 6.86 22.50 2.73
N PRO A 211 7.21 23.35 3.72
CA PRO A 211 7.84 24.65 3.45
C PRO A 211 9.16 24.59 2.68
N ARG A 212 9.94 23.52 2.87
CA ARG A 212 11.27 23.33 2.25
C ARG A 212 11.28 22.27 1.15
N ARG A 213 10.13 22.01 0.52
CA ARG A 213 9.95 20.92 -0.47
C ARG A 213 11.02 20.97 -1.55
N LYS A 214 11.13 22.11 -2.23
CA LYS A 214 12.07 22.28 -3.33
C LYS A 214 13.53 22.05 -2.90
N GLU A 215 13.91 22.58 -1.74
CA GLU A 215 15.28 22.40 -1.22
C GLU A 215 15.58 20.95 -0.88
N ALA A 216 14.60 20.23 -0.31
CA ALA A 216 14.73 18.81 0.00
C ALA A 216 14.80 17.96 -1.27
N GLU A 217 13.96 18.23 -2.27
CA GLU A 217 14.00 17.58 -3.59
C GLU A 217 15.36 17.82 -4.29
N ASP A 218 15.85 19.06 -4.29
CA ASP A 218 17.17 19.40 -4.85
C ASP A 218 18.32 18.70 -4.12
N TRP A 219 18.19 18.49 -2.81
CA TRP A 219 19.15 17.72 -2.03
C TRP A 219 19.12 16.22 -2.40
N LEU A 220 17.94 15.62 -2.45
CA LEU A 220 17.75 14.21 -2.83
C LEU A 220 18.26 13.92 -4.26
N ASN A 221 17.91 14.79 -5.21
CA ASN A 221 18.30 14.67 -6.61
C ASN A 221 19.83 14.72 -6.79
N ARG A 222 20.54 15.57 -6.03
CA ARG A 222 22.01 15.65 -6.06
C ARG A 222 22.70 14.35 -5.65
N LEU A 223 22.03 13.53 -4.82
CA LEU A 223 22.53 12.23 -4.38
C LEU A 223 21.89 11.05 -5.12
N CYS A 224 21.12 11.31 -6.19
CA CYS A 224 20.39 10.29 -6.94
C CYS A 224 19.46 9.45 -6.04
N LEU A 225 18.85 10.10 -5.05
CA LEU A 225 17.86 9.51 -4.16
C LEU A 225 16.45 9.86 -4.66
N TYR A 226 15.61 8.85 -4.85
CA TYR A 226 14.28 9.02 -5.43
C TYR A 226 13.19 8.48 -4.51
N LEU A 227 12.11 9.27 -4.39
CA LEU A 227 10.85 8.94 -3.73
C LEU A 227 9.89 8.27 -4.73
#